data_AF-A0A8R1IIG1-F1
#
_entry.id   AF-A0A8R1IIG1-F1
#
_cell.length_a   1.000
_cell.length_b   1.000
_cell.length_c   1.000
_cell.angle_alpha   90.00
_cell.angle_beta   90.00
_cell.angle_gamma   90.00
#
_symmetry.space_group_name_H-M   'P 1'
#
loop_
_entity.id
_entity.type
_entity.pdbx_description
1 polymer ?
#
loop_
_entity_poly.entity_id
_entity_poly.type
_entity_poly.pdbx_seq_one_letter_code
_entity_poly.pdbx_strand_id
1 'polypeptide(L)'
;MDAPPQDNMLNSMYQLWTLGALDNTGQLTPMGRKMVEFPLDPTLSKMLIVSAEMGCSEEVLTIVSMLSVPAIFFRPKGREEEADAKKEKFQVPESDHLTFLNVYLQWRTHKYSAKWCADNYLHVKALKKVREVRAQLKEIMQDLKLPLM
;
A
#
# COMPACT_ATOMS: atom_id res chain seq x y z
N MET A 1 -11.87 -29.46 7.33
CA MET A 1 -10.82 -28.46 7.05
C MET A 1 -9.55 -29.24 6.86
N ASP A 2 -9.02 -29.26 5.66
CA ASP A 2 -7.80 -30.03 5.35
C ASP A 2 -6.57 -29.20 5.71
N ALA A 3 -5.61 -29.83 6.39
CA ALA A 3 -4.39 -29.16 6.80
C ALA A 3 -3.53 -28.82 5.56
N PRO A 4 -2.96 -27.61 5.49
CA PRO A 4 -2.06 -27.26 4.40
C PRO A 4 -0.77 -28.11 4.45
N PRO A 5 -0.05 -28.24 3.32
CA PRO A 5 1.25 -28.92 3.30
C PRO A 5 2.23 -28.34 4.33
N GLN A 6 2.98 -29.22 5.00
CA GLN A 6 3.96 -28.81 6.02
C GLN A 6 5.02 -27.85 5.46
N ASP A 7 5.47 -28.07 4.22
CA ASP A 7 6.44 -27.21 3.55
C ASP A 7 5.94 -25.76 3.42
N ASN A 8 4.64 -25.56 3.17
CA ASN A 8 4.07 -24.22 3.08
C ASN A 8 4.07 -23.51 4.45
N MET A 9 3.81 -24.26 5.52
CA MET A 9 3.88 -23.71 6.88
C MET A 9 5.31 -23.32 7.24
N LEU A 10 6.29 -24.19 6.97
CA LEU A 10 7.71 -23.92 7.23
C LEU A 10 8.21 -22.70 6.44
N ASN A 11 7.87 -22.61 5.16
CA ASN A 11 8.22 -21.46 4.33
C ASN A 11 7.61 -20.16 4.87
N SER A 12 6.35 -20.19 5.31
CA SER A 12 5.67 -19.02 5.89
C SER A 12 6.30 -18.60 7.21
N MET A 13 6.65 -19.55 8.08
CA MET A 13 7.37 -19.27 9.33
C MET A 13 8.74 -18.64 9.05
N TYR A 14 9.48 -19.16 8.07
CA TYR A 14 10.77 -18.60 7.66
C TYR A 14 10.63 -17.17 7.11
N GLN A 15 9.59 -16.90 6.31
CA GLN A 15 9.30 -15.54 5.84
C GLN A 15 8.98 -14.59 6.99
N LEU A 16 8.16 -15.00 7.95
CA LEU A 16 7.84 -14.18 9.11
C LEU A 16 9.06 -13.94 10.01
N TRP A 17 9.94 -14.93 10.15
CA TRP A 17 11.22 -14.80 10.85
C TRP A 17 12.17 -13.83 10.14
N THR A 18 12.32 -13.91 8.82
CA THR A 18 13.16 -12.96 8.05
C THR A 18 12.60 -11.53 8.05
N LEU A 19 11.27 -11.38 8.14
CA LEU A 19 10.63 -10.09 8.40
C LEU A 19 10.82 -9.59 9.84
N GLY A 20 11.35 -10.41 10.75
CA GLY A 20 11.52 -10.07 12.16
C GLY A 20 10.21 -10.05 12.93
N ALA A 21 9.14 -10.64 12.39
CA ALA A 21 7.87 -10.81 13.08
C ALA A 21 7.95 -11.94 14.13
N LEU A 22 8.75 -12.97 13.84
CA LEU A 22 9.03 -14.10 14.75
C LEU A 22 10.49 -14.08 15.21
N ASP A 23 10.74 -14.56 16.43
CA ASP A 23 12.09 -14.82 16.93
C ASP A 23 12.57 -16.25 16.59
N ASN A 24 13.78 -16.60 17.03
CA ASN A 24 14.41 -17.91 16.76
C ASN A 24 13.67 -19.10 17.40
N THR A 25 12.72 -18.83 18.30
CA THR A 25 11.88 -19.84 18.97
C THR A 25 10.46 -19.89 18.40
N GLY A 26 10.17 -19.04 17.40
CA GLY A 26 8.86 -18.94 16.76
C GLY A 26 7.85 -18.07 17.53
N GLN A 27 8.29 -17.26 18.48
CA GLN A 27 7.42 -16.35 19.24
C GLN A 27 7.33 -14.97 18.58
N LEU A 28 6.21 -14.28 18.78
CA LEU A 28 6.01 -12.92 18.26
C LEU A 28 6.94 -11.92 18.93
N THR A 29 7.74 -11.23 18.11
CA THR A 29 8.58 -10.10 18.53
C THR A 29 7.73 -8.84 18.78
N PRO A 30 8.29 -7.77 19.38
CA PRO A 30 7.61 -6.48 19.46
C PRO A 30 7.20 -5.92 18.07
N MET A 31 8.00 -6.16 17.04
CA MET A 31 7.67 -5.82 15.65
C MET A 31 6.49 -6.67 15.17
N GLY A 32 6.53 -7.99 15.37
CA GLY A 32 5.46 -8.91 15.00
C GLY A 32 4.12 -8.56 15.66
N ARG A 33 4.14 -8.16 16.94
CA ARG A 33 2.94 -7.70 17.65
C ARG A 33 2.33 -6.46 17.00
N LYS A 34 3.14 -5.47 16.59
CA LYS A 34 2.64 -4.31 15.84
C LYS A 34 2.09 -4.69 14.47
N MET A 35 2.74 -5.65 13.78
CA MET A 35 2.33 -6.08 12.44
C MET A 35 0.94 -6.73 12.43
N VAL A 36 0.58 -7.47 13.48
CA VAL A 36 -0.72 -8.18 13.61
C VAL A 36 -1.91 -7.23 13.68
N GLU A 37 -1.71 -6.00 14.15
CA GLU A 37 -2.77 -5.00 14.29
C GLU A 37 -3.20 -4.40 12.94
N PHE A 38 -2.35 -4.52 11.90
CA PHE A 38 -2.67 -4.05 10.56
C PHE A 38 -3.39 -5.14 9.75
N PRO A 39 -4.53 -4.83 9.08
CA PRO A 39 -5.21 -5.75 8.17
C PRO A 39 -4.51 -5.79 6.80
N LEU A 40 -3.21 -6.09 6.80
CA LEU A 40 -2.32 -6.04 5.64
C LEU A 40 -1.42 -7.28 5.59
N ASP A 41 -0.84 -7.53 4.42
CA ASP A 41 0.23 -8.51 4.29
C ASP A 41 1.43 -8.12 5.17
N PRO A 42 2.14 -9.10 5.78
CA PRO A 42 3.26 -8.84 6.69
C PRO A 42 4.34 -7.90 6.13
N THR A 43 4.61 -7.98 4.82
CA THR A 43 5.58 -7.11 4.14
C THR A 43 5.15 -5.65 4.14
N LEU A 44 3.87 -5.37 3.89
CA LEU A 44 3.29 -4.03 3.88
C LEU A 44 3.17 -3.45 5.29
N SER A 45 2.77 -4.28 6.27
CA SER A 45 2.75 -3.89 7.68
C SER A 45 4.14 -3.48 8.16
N LYS A 46 5.18 -4.27 7.84
CA LYS A 46 6.57 -3.92 8.17
C LYS A 46 7.00 -2.62 7.49
N MET A 47 6.64 -2.42 6.23
CA MET A 47 6.95 -1.19 5.48
C MET A 47 6.37 0.04 6.18
N LEU A 48 5.11 0.00 6.64
CA LEU A 48 4.49 1.09 7.40
C LEU A 48 5.23 1.35 8.71
N ILE A 49 5.52 0.31 9.49
CA ILE A 49 6.15 0.48 10.82
C ILE A 49 7.56 1.08 10.68
N VAL A 50 8.36 0.56 9.75
CA VAL A 50 9.74 1.05 9.51
C VAL A 50 9.74 2.45 8.92
N SER A 51 8.76 2.80 8.08
CA SER A 51 8.68 4.16 7.51
C SER A 51 8.55 5.27 8.56
N ALA A 52 7.97 4.95 9.72
CA ALA A 52 7.87 5.86 10.84
C ALA A 52 9.25 6.16 11.48
N GLU A 53 10.14 5.17 11.52
CA GLU A 53 11.53 5.33 11.97
C GLU A 53 12.38 6.06 10.92
N MET A 54 12.05 5.90 9.64
CA MET A 54 12.74 6.53 8.51
C MET A 54 12.24 7.95 8.19
N GLY A 55 11.18 8.42 8.86
CA GLY A 55 10.65 9.78 8.66
C GLY A 55 9.89 10.00 7.34
N CYS A 56 9.37 8.94 6.72
CA CYS A 56 8.61 9.00 5.44
C CYS A 56 7.25 8.29 5.53
N SER A 57 6.67 8.28 6.73
CA SER A 57 5.44 7.58 7.05
C SER A 57 4.21 8.09 6.29
N GLU A 58 4.11 9.39 6.00
CA GLU A 58 2.95 9.94 5.30
C GLU A 58 2.89 9.45 3.84
N GLU A 59 4.04 9.43 3.16
CA GLU A 59 4.22 8.90 1.80
C GLU A 59 4.01 7.39 1.76
N VAL A 60 4.65 6.64 2.65
CA VAL A 60 4.55 5.18 2.69
C VAL A 60 3.12 4.74 3.01
N LEU A 61 2.43 5.42 3.93
CA LEU A 61 1.01 5.19 4.17
C LEU A 61 0.18 5.38 2.91
N THR A 62 0.55 6.31 2.03
CA THR A 62 -0.15 6.53 0.76
C THR A 62 0.12 5.38 -0.21
N ILE A 63 1.39 5.00 -0.34
CA ILE A 63 1.83 3.91 -1.23
C ILE A 63 1.17 2.59 -0.82
N VAL A 64 1.22 2.24 0.46
CA VAL A 64 0.60 1.01 0.98
C VAL A 64 -0.90 1.01 0.72
N SER A 65 -1.59 2.13 0.95
CA SER A 65 -3.03 2.24 0.65
C SER A 65 -3.35 2.06 -0.83
N MET A 66 -2.44 2.49 -1.73
CA MET A 66 -2.58 2.31 -3.18
C MET A 66 -2.35 0.86 -3.61
N LEU A 67 -1.44 0.15 -2.93
CA LEU A 67 -1.18 -1.28 -3.16
C LEU A 67 -2.30 -2.19 -2.63
N SER A 68 -3.03 -1.75 -1.60
CA SER A 68 -4.14 -2.49 -0.99
C SER A 68 -5.44 -2.46 -1.80
N VAL A 69 -5.50 -1.74 -2.93
CA VAL A 69 -6.67 -1.70 -3.80
C VAL A 69 -6.37 -2.31 -5.17
N PRO A 70 -7.39 -2.78 -5.91
CA PRO A 70 -7.22 -3.20 -7.29
C PRO A 70 -6.65 -2.08 -8.18
N ALA A 71 -6.19 -2.45 -9.37
CA ALA A 71 -5.60 -1.54 -10.34
C ALA A 71 -6.42 -0.25 -10.52
N ILE A 72 -5.75 0.89 -10.34
CA ILE A 72 -6.38 2.22 -10.42
C ILE A 72 -6.45 2.78 -11.84
N PHE A 73 -5.56 2.32 -12.73
CA PHE A 73 -5.52 2.73 -14.13
C PHE A 73 -6.41 1.83 -14.96
N PHE A 74 -7.11 2.42 -15.94
CA PHE A 74 -7.88 1.64 -16.90
C PHE A 74 -7.50 2.02 -18.33
N ARG A 75 -7.56 1.03 -19.21
CA ARG A 75 -7.18 1.17 -20.62
C ARG A 75 -8.40 0.80 -21.48
N PRO A 76 -9.23 1.77 -21.87
CA PRO A 76 -10.43 1.50 -22.65
C PRO A 76 -10.06 1.13 -24.09
N LYS A 77 -10.81 0.18 -24.66
CA LYS A 77 -10.61 -0.27 -26.05
C LYS A 77 -10.84 0.88 -27.02
N GLY A 78 -9.90 1.10 -27.94
CA GLY A 78 -9.94 2.17 -28.94
C GLY A 78 -9.42 3.53 -28.47
N ARG A 79 -8.92 3.64 -27.23
CA ARG A 79 -8.20 4.83 -26.70
C ARG A 79 -7.00 4.44 -25.85
N GLU A 80 -6.36 3.32 -26.19
CA GLU A 80 -5.21 2.80 -25.46
C GLU A 80 -4.03 3.77 -25.49
N GLU A 81 -3.74 4.37 -26.65
CA GLU A 81 -2.66 5.35 -26.80
C GLU A 81 -2.86 6.60 -25.93
N GLU A 82 -4.09 7.11 -25.86
CA GLU A 82 -4.42 8.26 -25.01
C GLU A 82 -4.26 7.92 -23.52
N ALA A 83 -4.68 6.71 -23.11
CA ALA A 83 -4.57 6.26 -21.73
C ALA A 83 -3.11 6.07 -21.31
N ASP A 84 -2.29 5.50 -22.20
CA ASP A 84 -0.86 5.30 -21.95
C ASP A 84 -0.12 6.65 -21.88
N ALA A 85 -0.41 7.59 -22.80
CA ALA A 85 0.15 8.93 -22.76
C ALA A 85 -0.24 9.73 -21.50
N LYS A 86 -1.42 9.46 -20.91
CA LYS A 86 -1.80 10.04 -19.62
C LYS A 86 -1.08 9.37 -18.47
N LYS A 87 -0.94 8.05 -18.49
CA LYS A 87 -0.21 7.28 -17.47
C LYS A 87 1.27 7.69 -17.40
N GLU A 88 1.90 7.90 -18.55
CA GLU A 88 3.30 8.32 -18.66
C GLU A 88 3.57 9.65 -17.95
N LYS A 89 2.62 10.58 -17.94
CA LYS A 89 2.74 11.86 -17.21
C LYS A 89 2.83 11.70 -15.70
N PHE A 90 2.36 10.57 -15.16
CA PHE A 90 2.46 10.27 -13.73
C PHE A 90 3.71 9.46 -13.40
N GLN A 91 4.36 8.85 -14.39
CA GLN A 91 5.48 7.96 -14.16
C GLN A 91 6.64 8.71 -13.53
N VAL A 92 7.10 8.16 -12.41
CA VAL A 92 8.38 8.51 -11.82
C VAL A 92 9.40 7.52 -12.37
N PRO A 93 10.49 7.99 -13.01
CA PRO A 93 11.53 7.10 -13.50
C PRO A 93 11.98 6.14 -12.39
N GLU A 94 12.15 4.87 -12.76
CA GLU A 94 12.67 3.81 -11.88
C GLU A 94 11.77 3.44 -10.67
N SER A 95 10.55 4.00 -10.53
CA SER A 95 9.68 3.67 -9.40
C SER A 95 8.18 3.70 -9.69
N ASP A 96 7.57 2.52 -9.72
CA ASP A 96 6.12 2.35 -9.77
C ASP A 96 5.44 2.78 -8.46
N HIS A 97 6.08 2.56 -7.31
CA HIS A 97 5.55 3.00 -6.02
C HIS A 97 5.46 4.53 -5.93
N LEU A 98 6.50 5.24 -6.39
CA LEU A 98 6.46 6.71 -6.44
C LEU A 98 5.49 7.22 -7.51
N THR A 99 5.28 6.46 -8.59
CA THR A 99 4.20 6.74 -9.55
C THR A 99 2.83 6.71 -8.88
N PHE A 100 2.53 5.72 -8.02
CA PHE A 100 1.29 5.72 -7.23
C PHE A 100 1.19 6.91 -6.29
N LEU A 101 2.27 7.23 -5.57
CA LEU A 101 2.31 8.41 -4.72
C LEU A 101 1.99 9.69 -5.53
N ASN A 102 2.62 9.88 -6.68
CA ASN A 102 2.40 11.03 -7.56
C ASN A 102 0.93 11.14 -8.02
N VAL A 103 0.31 10.03 -8.45
CA VAL A 103 -1.12 10.00 -8.82
C VAL A 103 -2.01 10.47 -7.67
N TYR A 104 -1.79 9.92 -6.47
CA TYR A 104 -2.61 10.27 -5.30
C TYR A 104 -2.44 11.74 -4.91
N LEU A 105 -1.20 12.25 -4.94
CA LEU A 105 -0.89 13.64 -4.63
C LEU A 105 -1.54 14.60 -5.62
N GLN A 106 -1.44 14.33 -6.93
CA GLN A 106 -2.11 15.16 -7.94
C GLN A 106 -3.63 15.11 -7.78
N TRP A 107 -4.21 13.93 -7.54
CA TRP A 107 -5.64 13.80 -7.31
C TRP A 107 -6.11 14.60 -6.08
N ARG A 108 -5.31 14.60 -5.01
CA ARG A 108 -5.54 15.41 -3.80
C ARG A 108 -5.49 16.91 -4.11
N THR A 109 -4.50 17.38 -4.87
CA THR A 109 -4.39 18.78 -5.32
C THR A 109 -5.59 19.21 -6.15
N HIS A 110 -6.12 18.30 -6.97
CA HIS A 110 -7.37 18.49 -7.73
C HIS A 110 -8.63 18.21 -6.91
N LYS A 111 -8.56 18.32 -5.58
CA LYS A 111 -9.69 18.21 -4.64
C LYS A 111 -10.49 16.91 -4.79
N TYR A 112 -9.80 15.82 -5.11
CA TYR A 112 -10.41 14.51 -5.29
C TYR A 112 -11.48 14.46 -6.41
N SER A 113 -11.30 15.27 -7.46
CA SER A 113 -12.26 15.42 -8.55
C SER A 113 -12.46 14.12 -9.35
N ALA A 114 -13.72 13.71 -9.50
CA ALA A 114 -14.10 12.58 -10.35
C ALA A 114 -13.86 12.87 -11.84
N LYS A 115 -14.05 14.13 -12.26
CA LYS A 115 -13.76 14.57 -13.63
C LYS A 115 -12.27 14.46 -13.93
N TRP A 116 -11.42 14.89 -13.00
CA TRP A 116 -9.97 14.77 -13.16
C TRP A 116 -9.54 13.30 -13.31
N CYS A 117 -10.13 12.37 -12.55
CA CYS A 117 -9.85 10.95 -12.75
C CYS A 117 -10.27 10.46 -14.14
N ALA A 118 -11.45 10.86 -14.63
CA ALA A 118 -11.92 10.48 -15.96
C ALA A 118 -10.99 11.00 -17.06
N ASP A 119 -10.57 12.27 -16.97
CA ASP A 119 -9.65 12.92 -17.92
C ASP A 119 -8.22 12.33 -17.90
N ASN A 120 -7.91 11.50 -16.91
CA ASN A 120 -6.61 10.85 -16.71
C ASN A 120 -6.70 9.31 -16.68
N TYR A 121 -7.83 8.74 -17.11
CA TYR A 121 -8.02 7.28 -17.19
C TYR A 121 -7.80 6.53 -15.87
N LEU A 122 -8.31 7.12 -14.78
CA LEU A 122 -8.27 6.57 -13.43
C LEU A 122 -9.64 6.12 -12.94
N HIS A 123 -9.70 4.97 -12.28
CA HIS A 123 -10.89 4.46 -11.63
C HIS A 123 -11.20 5.26 -10.35
N VAL A 124 -12.16 6.18 -10.44
CA VAL A 124 -12.64 6.99 -9.31
C VAL A 124 -13.04 6.14 -8.10
N LYS A 125 -13.73 5.01 -8.34
CA LYS A 125 -14.17 4.11 -7.27
C LYS A 125 -12.98 3.48 -6.53
N ALA A 126 -11.94 3.05 -7.26
CA ALA A 126 -10.73 2.50 -6.67
C ALA A 126 -10.00 3.57 -5.84
N LEU A 127 -9.82 4.78 -6.38
CA LEU A 127 -9.17 5.89 -5.66
C LEU A 127 -9.94 6.34 -4.41
N LYS A 128 -11.27 6.32 -4.44
CA LYS A 128 -12.08 6.53 -3.23
C LYS A 128 -11.79 5.45 -2.19
N LYS A 129 -11.69 4.19 -2.61
CA LYS A 129 -11.33 3.08 -1.71
C LYS A 129 -9.94 3.25 -1.10
N VAL A 130 -8.97 3.75 -1.86
CA VAL A 130 -7.63 4.10 -1.33
C VAL A 130 -7.74 5.06 -0.16
N ARG A 131 -8.58 6.10 -0.25
CA ARG A 131 -8.74 7.06 0.85
C ARG A 131 -9.33 6.44 2.10
N GLU A 132 -10.30 5.54 1.94
CA GLU A 132 -10.89 4.80 3.05
C GLU A 132 -9.83 3.93 3.74
N VAL A 133 -9.08 3.14 2.96
CA VAL A 133 -7.99 2.30 3.48
C VAL A 133 -6.93 3.16 4.16
N ARG A 134 -6.54 4.29 3.55
CA ARG A 134 -5.57 5.22 4.12
C ARG A 134 -6.03 5.78 5.46
N ALA A 135 -7.31 6.12 5.60
CA ALA A 135 -7.86 6.62 6.85
C ALA A 135 -7.83 5.54 7.95
N GLN A 136 -8.24 4.32 7.64
CA GLN A 136 -8.21 3.19 8.58
C GLN A 136 -6.79 2.87 9.04
N LEU A 137 -5.84 2.77 8.09
CA LEU A 137 -4.44 2.51 8.41
C LEU A 137 -3.83 3.66 9.24
N LYS A 138 -4.22 4.92 8.97
CA LYS A 138 -3.80 6.07 9.75
C LYS A 138 -4.26 5.97 11.21
N GLU A 139 -5.51 5.57 11.44
CA GLU A 139 -6.06 5.38 12.79
C GLU A 139 -5.25 4.31 13.55
N ILE A 140 -4.98 3.16 12.93
CA ILE A 140 -4.16 2.10 13.53
C ILE A 140 -2.75 2.60 13.85
N MET A 141 -2.12 3.37 12.95
CA MET A 141 -0.80 3.95 13.21
C MET A 141 -0.82 4.89 14.43
N GLN A 142 -1.88 5.67 14.60
CA GLN A 142 -2.04 6.57 15.75
C GLN A 142 -2.23 5.78 17.06
N ASP A 143 -3.03 4.72 17.04
CA ASP A 143 -3.24 3.84 18.20
C ASP A 143 -1.94 3.15 18.63
N LEU A 144 -1.10 2.75 17.66
CA LEU A 144 0.23 2.19 17.89
C LEU A 144 1.31 3.24 18.21
N LYS A 145 0.94 4.52 18.27
CA LYS A 145 1.84 5.66 18.52
C LYS A 145 3.00 5.74 17.53
N LEU A 146 2.75 5.36 16.28
CA LEU A 146 3.69 5.54 15.19
C LEU A 146 3.61 6.99 14.69
N PRO A 147 4.74 7.72 14.64
CA PRO A 147 4.73 9.10 14.17
C PRO A 147 4.31 9.17 12.70
N LEU A 148 3.53 10.19 12.38
CA LEU A 148 3.18 10.60 11.02
C LEU A 148 3.95 11.88 10.71
N MET A 149 5.07 11.70 10.02
CA MET A 149 5.94 12.73 9.47
C MET A 149 5.74 12.81 7.97
#